data_AF-H7EGU3-F1
#
_entry.id   AF-H7EGU3-F1
#
_cell.length_a   1.000
_cell.length_b   1.000
_cell.length_c   1.000
_cell.angle_alpha   90.00
_cell.angle_beta   90.00
_cell.angle_gamma   90.00
#
_symmetry.space_group_name_H-M   'P 1'
#
loop_
_entity.id
_entity.type
_entity.pdbx_description
1 polymer ?
#
loop_
_entity_poly.entity_id
_entity_poly.type
_entity_poly.pdbx_seq_one_letter_code
_entity_poly.pdbx_strand_id
1 'polypeptide(L)'
;MRVNYYEFYKRRLNENNPIGKDINGDSIYEYATVSEIPNELFKNPSYSVLLPEIPKFVENLIGFKNRKVLLKKKVILKTLRDHSEIELSMHKKILTLAVYNPTVFMKNKPISKPNYLAFVNEGDYYAVSTIDFDETKKYIEIVDWRKVDSKEFDRMIRKVSAEGGQFLIKAVDR
;
A
#
# COMPACT_ATOMS: atom_id res chain seq x y z
N MET A 1 4.00 -33.62 -3.28
CA MET A 1 3.96 -32.19 -3.68
C MET A 1 5.00 -31.94 -4.75
N ARG A 2 4.62 -31.51 -5.96
CA ARG A 2 5.58 -31.11 -7.00
C ARG A 2 5.95 -29.65 -6.76
N VAL A 3 7.23 -29.38 -6.51
CA VAL A 3 7.76 -28.01 -6.49
C VAL A 3 7.71 -27.48 -7.91
N ASN A 4 7.04 -26.35 -8.14
CA ASN A 4 7.08 -25.66 -9.42
C ASN A 4 8.45 -24.99 -9.56
N TYR A 5 9.35 -25.67 -10.27
CA TYR A 5 10.73 -25.23 -10.48
C TYR A 5 10.81 -23.86 -11.17
N TYR A 6 9.86 -23.51 -12.04
CA TYR A 6 9.86 -22.22 -12.73
C TYR A 6 9.65 -21.04 -11.77
N GLU A 7 8.69 -21.17 -10.85
CA GLU A 7 8.45 -20.19 -9.79
C GLU A 7 9.63 -20.11 -8.81
N PHE A 8 10.25 -21.26 -8.50
CA PHE A 8 11.45 -21.31 -7.67
C PHE A 8 12.64 -20.55 -8.31
N TYR A 9 12.88 -20.72 -9.61
CA TYR A 9 13.96 -20.04 -10.32
C TYR A 9 13.73 -18.54 -10.48
N LYS A 10 12.51 -18.09 -10.82
CA LYS A 10 12.18 -16.65 -10.85
C LYS A 10 12.35 -16.00 -9.49
N ARG A 11 11.87 -16.66 -8.44
CA ARG A 11 11.99 -16.19 -7.06
C ARG A 11 13.46 -16.03 -6.65
N ARG A 12 14.32 -16.98 -7.01
CA ARG A 12 15.77 -16.93 -6.72
C ARG A 12 16.52 -15.86 -7.52
N LEU A 13 16.10 -15.57 -8.76
CA LEU A 13 16.68 -14.48 -9.55
C LEU A 13 16.31 -13.10 -8.99
N ASN A 14 15.07 -12.93 -8.54
CA ASN A 14 14.63 -11.68 -7.92
C ASN A 14 15.23 -11.51 -6.52
N GLU A 15 15.28 -12.53 -5.67
CA GLU A 15 15.80 -12.42 -4.29
C GLU A 15 17.32 -12.12 -4.21
N ASN A 16 18.09 -12.31 -5.29
CA ASN A 16 19.55 -12.11 -5.27
C ASN A 16 20.07 -10.84 -5.98
N ASN A 17 19.21 -10.08 -6.65
CA ASN A 17 19.64 -8.84 -7.32
C ASN A 17 18.69 -7.68 -6.96
N PRO A 18 19.03 -6.87 -5.94
CA PRO A 18 18.26 -5.68 -5.65
C PRO A 18 18.37 -4.69 -6.81
N ILE A 19 17.27 -4.02 -7.14
CA ILE A 19 17.24 -2.99 -8.18
C ILE A 19 17.80 -1.63 -7.69
N GLY A 20 18.14 -1.54 -6.41
CA GLY A 20 18.69 -0.35 -5.78
C GLY A 20 18.53 -0.39 -4.27
N LYS A 21 18.65 0.78 -3.64
CA LYS A 21 18.42 0.99 -2.22
C LYS A 21 17.41 2.09 -1.99
N ASP A 22 16.64 2.00 -0.92
CA ASP A 22 15.81 3.11 -0.46
C ASP A 22 16.65 4.16 0.28
N ILE A 23 16.00 5.25 0.71
CA ILE A 23 16.66 6.35 1.40
C ILE A 23 17.31 5.95 2.74
N ASN A 24 16.91 4.83 3.34
CA ASN A 24 17.50 4.30 4.57
C ASN A 24 18.62 3.28 4.29
N GLY A 25 18.92 3.02 3.01
CA GLY A 25 19.95 2.05 2.60
C GLY A 25 19.46 0.60 2.55
N ASP A 26 18.16 0.34 2.76
CA ASP A 26 17.59 -1.00 2.62
C ASP A 26 17.48 -1.36 1.13
N SER A 27 17.87 -2.60 0.78
CA SER A 27 17.73 -3.13 -0.58
C SER A 27 16.28 -3.04 -1.07
N ILE A 28 16.08 -2.70 -2.35
CA ILE A 28 14.77 -2.70 -3.01
C ILE A 28 14.69 -3.85 -3.99
N TYR A 29 13.62 -4.63 -3.88
CA TYR A 29 13.29 -5.71 -4.82
C TYR A 29 11.96 -5.40 -5.52
N GLU A 30 11.92 -5.61 -6.83
CA GLU A 30 10.72 -5.36 -7.63
C GLU A 30 9.86 -6.61 -7.76
N TYR A 31 8.54 -6.44 -7.64
CA TYR A 31 7.54 -7.50 -7.82
C TYR A 31 6.45 -7.01 -8.76
N ALA A 32 5.92 -7.90 -9.61
CA ALA A 32 4.91 -7.54 -10.59
C ALA A 32 3.52 -7.43 -9.95
N THR A 33 3.31 -8.03 -8.78
CA THR A 33 2.06 -7.92 -8.01
C THR A 33 2.34 -8.02 -6.50
N VAL A 34 1.40 -7.54 -5.68
CA VAL A 34 1.45 -7.73 -4.22
C VAL A 34 1.46 -9.22 -3.85
N SER A 35 0.74 -10.08 -4.60
CA SER A 35 0.66 -11.52 -4.33
C SER A 35 2.00 -12.24 -4.42
N GLU A 36 2.89 -11.78 -5.31
CA GLU A 36 4.23 -12.33 -5.52
C GLU A 36 5.19 -12.02 -4.37
N ILE A 37 4.88 -11.04 -3.51
CA ILE A 37 5.71 -10.77 -2.33
C ILE A 37 5.74 -12.03 -1.45
N PRO A 38 6.94 -12.55 -1.10
CA PRO A 38 7.06 -13.70 -0.23
C PRO A 38 6.39 -13.46 1.12
N ASN A 39 5.62 -14.44 1.59
CA ASN A 39 5.02 -14.38 2.94
C ASN A 39 6.08 -14.18 4.02
N GLU A 40 7.29 -14.69 3.79
CA GLU A 40 8.42 -14.53 4.70
C GLU A 40 8.78 -13.07 4.96
N LEU A 41 8.58 -12.18 3.98
CA LEU A 41 8.83 -10.75 4.19
C LEU A 41 7.90 -10.14 5.25
N PHE A 42 6.67 -10.64 5.37
CA PHE A 42 5.72 -10.19 6.39
C PHE A 42 5.93 -10.89 7.75
N LYS A 43 6.79 -11.92 7.80
CA LYS A 43 7.21 -12.56 9.06
C LYS A 43 8.51 -11.95 9.57
N ASN A 44 9.48 -11.80 8.68
CA ASN A 44 10.83 -11.31 8.93
C ASN A 44 11.20 -10.24 7.88
N PRO A 45 10.73 -8.99 8.04
CA PRO A 45 10.98 -7.93 7.06
C PRO A 45 12.48 -7.65 6.91
N SER A 46 13.03 -7.91 5.72
CA SER A 46 14.46 -7.82 5.45
C SER A 46 14.83 -6.80 4.37
N TYR A 47 13.88 -6.39 3.52
CA TYR A 47 14.09 -5.46 2.41
C TYR A 47 12.83 -4.65 2.07
N SER A 48 13.01 -3.62 1.24
CA SER A 48 11.95 -2.79 0.69
C SER A 48 11.45 -3.36 -0.65
N VAL A 49 10.20 -3.10 -0.98
CA VAL A 49 9.51 -3.67 -2.14
C VAL A 49 9.11 -2.54 -3.09
N LEU A 50 9.47 -2.67 -4.36
CA LEU A 50 8.91 -1.84 -5.42
C LEU A 50 7.78 -2.61 -6.11
N LEU A 51 6.60 -2.01 -6.10
CA LEU A 51 5.39 -2.54 -6.69
C LEU A 51 5.03 -1.76 -7.97
N PRO A 52 4.14 -2.30 -8.81
CA PRO A 52 3.70 -1.62 -10.02
C PRO A 52 3.10 -0.25 -9.73
N GLU A 53 2.99 0.53 -10.80
CA GLU A 53 2.26 1.79 -10.80
C GLU A 53 0.81 1.59 -10.32
N ILE A 54 0.27 2.61 -9.67
CA ILE A 54 -1.15 2.62 -9.28
C ILE A 54 -2.04 2.52 -10.53
N PRO A 55 -3.26 1.95 -10.40
CA PRO A 55 -4.15 1.81 -11.56
C PRO A 55 -4.44 3.14 -12.25
N LYS A 56 -4.59 3.11 -13.58
CA LYS A 56 -4.75 4.34 -14.39
C LYS A 56 -5.91 5.24 -13.96
N PHE A 57 -7.01 4.64 -13.49
CA PHE A 57 -8.16 5.40 -12.99
C PHE A 57 -7.79 6.21 -11.73
N VAL A 58 -6.92 5.66 -10.88
CA VAL A 58 -6.40 6.37 -9.69
C VAL A 58 -5.55 7.54 -10.14
N GLU A 59 -4.62 7.33 -11.08
CA GLU A 59 -3.78 8.40 -11.63
C GLU A 59 -4.62 9.56 -12.20
N ASN A 60 -5.69 9.23 -12.92
CA ASN A 60 -6.60 10.23 -13.50
C ASN A 60 -7.34 11.04 -12.42
N LEU A 61 -7.68 10.42 -11.29
CA LEU A 61 -8.35 11.09 -10.17
C LEU A 61 -7.42 12.01 -9.38
N ILE A 62 -6.16 11.61 -9.18
CA ILE A 62 -5.22 12.33 -8.30
C ILE A 62 -4.19 13.19 -9.04
N GLY A 63 -4.07 13.05 -10.38
CA GLY A 63 -3.17 13.84 -11.22
C GLY A 63 -1.71 13.35 -11.29
N PHE A 64 -1.34 12.32 -10.53
CA PHE A 64 0.03 11.78 -10.50
C PHE A 64 0.17 10.58 -11.44
N LYS A 65 1.04 10.70 -12.45
CA LYS A 65 1.21 9.69 -13.50
C LYS A 65 2.56 8.98 -13.40
N ASN A 66 2.57 7.70 -13.75
CA ASN A 66 3.74 6.89 -14.07
C ASN A 66 4.76 6.75 -12.92
N ARG A 67 4.30 6.68 -11.67
CA ARG A 67 5.17 6.41 -10.50
C ARG A 67 4.84 5.05 -9.90
N LYS A 68 5.88 4.21 -9.77
CA LYS A 68 5.80 2.95 -9.02
C LYS A 68 5.60 3.20 -7.53
N VAL A 69 5.07 2.18 -6.84
CA VAL A 69 4.74 2.25 -5.42
C VAL A 69 5.84 1.58 -4.60
N LEU A 70 6.45 2.30 -3.67
CA LEU A 70 7.47 1.80 -2.75
C LEU A 70 6.83 1.44 -1.40
N LEU A 71 7.00 0.18 -1.00
CA LEU A 71 6.73 -0.30 0.36
C LEU A 71 8.05 -0.50 1.09
N LYS A 72 8.39 0.44 1.97
CA LYS A 72 9.66 0.41 2.70
C LYS A 72 9.65 -0.67 3.79
N LYS A 73 10.77 -1.35 3.99
CA LYS A 73 10.98 -2.31 5.10
C LYS A 73 10.57 -1.73 6.46
N LYS A 74 10.99 -0.50 6.75
CA LYS A 74 10.64 0.20 8.00
C LYS A 74 9.13 0.37 8.18
N VAL A 75 8.40 0.60 7.08
CA VAL A 75 6.93 0.69 7.11
C VAL A 75 6.33 -0.68 7.38
N ILE A 76 6.86 -1.74 6.75
CA ILE A 76 6.43 -3.12 7.05
C ILE A 76 6.59 -3.43 8.54
N LEU A 77 7.78 -3.20 9.10
CA LEU A 77 8.05 -3.41 10.53
C LEU A 77 7.09 -2.61 11.43
N LYS A 78 6.88 -1.33 11.11
CA LYS A 78 5.98 -0.46 11.85
C LYS A 78 4.55 -1.01 11.82
N THR A 79 4.02 -1.31 10.63
CA THR A 79 2.63 -1.73 10.47
C THR A 79 2.37 -3.10 11.09
N LEU A 80 3.30 -4.05 10.98
CA LEU A 80 3.17 -5.36 11.67
C LEU A 80 3.10 -5.21 13.19
N ARG A 81 3.84 -4.26 13.76
CA ARG A 81 3.82 -3.97 15.19
C ARG A 81 2.53 -3.24 15.59
N ASP A 82 2.16 -2.20 14.86
CA ASP A 82 1.03 -1.33 15.19
C ASP A 82 -0.32 -2.03 14.92
N HIS A 83 -0.34 -3.02 14.03
CA HIS A 83 -1.51 -3.79 13.63
C HIS A 83 -1.29 -5.31 13.79
N SER A 84 -0.80 -5.70 14.96
CA SER A 84 -0.50 -7.11 15.30
C SER A 84 -1.74 -8.03 15.32
N GLU A 85 -2.94 -7.46 15.35
CA GLU A 85 -4.22 -8.16 15.24
C GLU A 85 -4.52 -8.67 13.81
N ILE A 86 -3.79 -8.18 12.81
CA ILE A 86 -3.98 -8.58 11.42
C ILE A 86 -3.24 -9.89 11.17
N GLU A 87 -3.94 -10.90 10.68
CA GLU A 87 -3.30 -12.15 10.28
C GLU A 87 -2.30 -11.92 9.14
N LEU A 88 -1.19 -12.66 9.16
CA LEU A 88 -0.12 -12.51 8.15
C LEU A 88 -0.60 -12.63 6.70
N SER A 89 -1.56 -13.52 6.45
CA SER A 89 -2.19 -13.74 5.14
C SER A 89 -2.96 -12.50 4.65
N MET A 90 -3.43 -11.65 5.57
CA MET A 90 -4.30 -10.53 5.29
C MET A 90 -3.55 -9.27 4.86
N HIS A 91 -2.27 -9.08 5.22
CA HIS A 91 -1.53 -7.87 4.81
C HIS A 91 -1.47 -7.72 3.29
N LYS A 92 -1.16 -8.81 2.57
CA LYS A 92 -1.14 -8.79 1.10
C LYS A 92 -2.53 -8.50 0.54
N LYS A 93 -3.58 -9.10 1.10
CA LYS A 93 -4.96 -8.85 0.69
C LYS A 93 -5.36 -7.39 0.88
N ILE A 94 -5.04 -6.79 2.04
CA ILE A 94 -5.33 -5.37 2.33
C ILE A 94 -4.60 -4.47 1.34
N LEU A 95 -3.29 -4.70 1.11
CA LEU A 95 -2.50 -3.92 0.16
C LEU A 95 -3.05 -4.04 -1.27
N THR A 96 -3.40 -5.25 -1.73
CA THR A 96 -4.03 -5.45 -3.04
C THR A 96 -5.35 -4.68 -3.15
N LEU A 97 -6.24 -4.83 -2.18
CA LEU A 97 -7.55 -4.20 -2.20
C LEU A 97 -7.43 -2.67 -2.13
N ALA A 98 -6.71 -2.15 -1.14
CA ALA A 98 -6.62 -0.71 -0.91
C ALA A 98 -5.80 0.01 -2.00
N VAL A 99 -4.66 -0.53 -2.43
CA VAL A 99 -3.77 0.18 -3.36
C VAL A 99 -4.22 0.01 -4.81
N TYR A 100 -4.68 -1.18 -5.19
CA TYR A 100 -4.96 -1.53 -6.58
C TYR A 100 -6.45 -1.66 -6.91
N ASN A 101 -7.33 -1.79 -5.91
CA ASN A 101 -8.78 -1.78 -6.11
C ASN A 101 -9.54 -0.76 -5.24
N PRO A 102 -9.03 0.47 -4.99
CA PRO A 102 -9.71 1.43 -4.14
C PRO A 102 -11.09 1.85 -4.70
N THR A 103 -12.06 2.00 -3.81
CA THR A 103 -13.38 2.58 -4.06
C THR A 103 -13.51 3.99 -3.49
N VAL A 104 -12.71 4.35 -2.47
CA VAL A 104 -12.74 5.66 -1.83
C VAL A 104 -11.34 6.22 -1.66
N PHE A 105 -11.19 7.53 -1.86
CA PHE A 105 -9.97 8.30 -1.64
C PHE A 105 -10.26 9.49 -0.73
N MET A 106 -9.41 9.71 0.26
CA MET A 106 -9.56 10.87 1.14
C MET A 106 -8.22 11.39 1.62
N LYS A 107 -8.12 12.69 1.88
CA LYS A 107 -6.92 13.23 2.54
C LYS A 107 -6.76 12.59 3.91
N ASN A 108 -5.59 12.03 4.21
CA ASN A 108 -5.30 11.51 5.55
C ASN A 108 -4.49 12.54 6.33
N LYS A 109 -5.03 13.04 7.44
CA LYS A 109 -4.44 14.12 8.26
C LYS A 109 -4.15 15.40 7.44
N PRO A 110 -5.14 15.97 6.74
CA PRO A 110 -4.95 17.10 5.81
C PRO A 110 -4.18 18.30 6.40
N ILE A 111 -4.28 18.56 7.70
CA ILE A 111 -3.54 19.66 8.34
C ILE A 111 -2.04 19.37 8.47
N SER A 112 -1.69 18.16 8.94
CA SER A 112 -0.29 17.84 9.32
C SER A 112 0.50 17.09 8.25
N LYS A 113 -0.19 16.43 7.32
CA LYS A 113 0.39 15.65 6.21
C LYS A 113 -0.47 15.85 4.95
N PRO A 114 -0.44 17.04 4.34
CA PRO A 114 -1.33 17.40 3.22
C PRO A 114 -1.16 16.52 1.97
N ASN A 115 0.01 15.89 1.83
CA ASN A 115 0.38 14.95 0.77
C ASN A 115 -0.09 13.50 1.03
N TYR A 116 -0.66 13.20 2.20
CA TYR A 116 -1.10 11.84 2.52
C TYR A 116 -2.54 11.64 2.08
N LEU A 117 -2.78 10.56 1.33
CA LEU A 117 -4.11 10.10 0.96
C LEU A 117 -4.35 8.72 1.57
N ALA A 118 -5.55 8.49 2.11
CA ALA A 118 -6.04 7.16 2.42
C ALA A 118 -6.77 6.62 1.20
N PHE A 119 -6.32 5.46 0.73
CA PHE A 119 -6.98 4.66 -0.28
C PHE A 119 -7.76 3.57 0.44
N VAL A 120 -9.04 3.46 0.14
CA VAL A 120 -9.94 2.55 0.81
C VAL A 120 -10.69 1.71 -0.21
N ASN A 121 -10.71 0.40 0.02
CA ASN A 121 -11.63 -0.50 -0.67
C ASN A 121 -12.70 -0.95 0.33
N GLU A 122 -13.96 -0.76 -0.07
CA GLU A 122 -15.14 -1.16 0.69
C GLU A 122 -15.55 -2.60 0.33
N GLY A 123 -15.78 -3.42 1.34
CA GLY A 123 -16.24 -4.81 1.20
C GLY A 123 -16.75 -5.34 2.54
N ASP A 124 -16.46 -6.60 2.88
CA ASP A 124 -16.78 -7.18 4.21
C ASP A 124 -16.14 -6.38 5.37
N TYR A 125 -15.09 -5.65 5.05
CA TYR A 125 -14.43 -4.67 5.88
C TYR A 125 -13.83 -3.59 4.98
N TYR A 126 -13.35 -2.52 5.58
CA TYR A 126 -12.67 -1.46 4.87
C TYR A 126 -11.17 -1.74 4.86
N ALA A 127 -10.62 -2.10 3.71
CA ALA A 127 -9.18 -2.21 3.53
C ALA A 127 -8.61 -0.82 3.30
N VAL A 128 -7.73 -0.35 4.18
CA VAL A 128 -7.19 1.02 4.12
C VAL A 128 -5.68 0.96 3.94
N SER A 129 -5.16 1.71 2.98
CA SER A 129 -3.73 2.00 2.86
C SER A 129 -3.54 3.51 2.86
N THR A 130 -2.64 4.02 3.68
CA THR A 130 -2.20 5.42 3.59
C THR A 130 -1.01 5.50 2.65
N ILE A 131 -1.08 6.45 1.74
CA ILE A 131 -0.13 6.67 0.68
C ILE A 131 0.38 8.11 0.74
N ASP A 132 1.69 8.26 0.64
CA ASP A 132 2.37 9.54 0.51
C ASP A 132 2.63 9.84 -0.97
N PHE A 133 2.03 10.93 -1.44
CA PHE A 133 2.12 11.41 -2.82
C PHE A 133 3.11 12.54 -3.05
N ASP A 134 3.99 12.83 -2.09
CA ASP A 134 5.03 13.87 -2.21
C ASP A 134 5.70 13.86 -3.59
N GLU A 135 5.49 14.93 -4.35
CA GLU A 135 5.92 15.08 -5.74
C GLU A 135 7.44 15.13 -5.88
N THR A 136 8.14 15.50 -4.81
CA THR A 136 9.60 15.57 -4.79
C THR A 136 10.23 14.17 -4.75
N LYS A 137 9.44 13.13 -4.42
CA LYS A 137 9.91 11.75 -4.31
C LYS A 137 9.82 11.01 -5.64
N LYS A 138 10.84 10.17 -5.90
CA LYS A 138 10.89 9.26 -7.06
C LYS A 138 9.70 8.28 -7.11
N TYR A 139 9.27 7.78 -5.95
CA TYR A 139 8.20 6.79 -5.83
C TYR A 139 7.06 7.34 -5.00
N ILE A 140 5.86 6.84 -5.27
CA ILE A 140 4.73 6.93 -4.34
C ILE A 140 5.04 5.99 -3.17
N GLU A 141 4.83 6.40 -1.92
CA GLU A 141 5.22 5.58 -0.77
C GLU A 141 4.00 5.12 0.03
N ILE A 142 3.88 3.81 0.29
CA ILE A 142 2.96 3.32 1.32
C ILE A 142 3.55 3.68 2.68
N VAL A 143 2.74 4.29 3.55
CA VAL A 143 3.18 4.70 4.91
C VAL A 143 2.51 3.91 6.02
N ASP A 144 1.36 3.29 5.75
CA ASP A 144 0.64 2.42 6.68
C ASP A 144 -0.48 1.66 5.95
N TRP A 145 -0.92 0.52 6.49
CA TRP A 145 -2.14 -0.16 6.03
C TRP A 145 -2.82 -0.93 7.15
N ARG A 146 -4.14 -1.05 7.09
CA ARG A 146 -4.93 -1.78 8.08
C ARG A 146 -6.31 -2.17 7.58
N LYS A 147 -6.96 -3.04 8.34
CA LYS A 147 -8.39 -3.32 8.25
C LYS A 147 -9.12 -2.40 9.24
N VAL A 148 -10.20 -1.77 8.81
CA VAL A 148 -11.07 -0.99 9.71
C VAL A 148 -12.52 -1.46 9.58
N ASP A 149 -13.30 -1.29 10.66
CA ASP A 149 -14.73 -1.52 10.66
C ASP A 149 -15.51 -0.27 10.20
N SER A 150 -16.83 -0.38 10.07
CA SER A 150 -17.68 0.74 9.65
C SER A 150 -17.64 1.91 10.63
N LYS A 151 -17.60 1.65 11.94
CA LYS A 151 -17.57 2.71 12.96
C LYS A 151 -16.29 3.52 12.89
N GLU A 152 -15.16 2.87 12.67
CA GLU A 152 -13.87 3.53 12.49
C GLU A 152 -13.81 4.26 11.15
N PHE A 153 -14.34 3.68 10.08
CA PHE A 153 -14.45 4.36 8.78
C PHE A 153 -15.27 5.65 8.90
N ASP A 154 -16.42 5.62 9.57
CA ASP A 154 -17.24 6.82 9.82
C ASP A 154 -16.50 7.88 10.65
N ARG A 155 -15.61 7.46 11.56
CA ARG A 155 -14.74 8.39 12.30
C ARG A 155 -13.68 9.01 11.38
N MET A 156 -13.11 8.24 10.46
CA MET A 156 -12.18 8.77 9.46
C MET A 156 -12.85 9.83 8.58
N ILE A 157 -14.07 9.55 8.10
CA ILE A 157 -14.86 10.51 7.32
C ILE A 157 -15.15 11.77 8.14
N ARG A 158 -15.67 11.66 9.37
CA ARG A 158 -15.92 12.86 10.19
C ARG A 158 -14.67 13.68 10.45
N LYS A 159 -13.53 13.01 10.71
CA LYS A 159 -12.26 13.70 10.97
C LYS A 159 -11.81 14.53 9.77
N VAL A 160 -11.84 13.94 8.57
CA VAL A 160 -11.35 14.65 7.38
C VAL A 160 -12.30 15.79 7.00
N SER A 161 -13.62 15.68 7.25
CA SER A 161 -14.57 16.80 7.11
C SER A 161 -14.27 17.92 8.12
N ALA A 162 -14.01 17.58 9.38
CA ALA A 162 -13.72 18.56 10.43
C ALA A 162 -12.41 19.32 10.17
N GLU A 163 -11.43 18.69 9.53
CA GLU A 163 -10.15 19.32 9.14
C GLU A 163 -10.23 20.05 7.78
N GLY A 164 -11.42 20.27 7.23
CA GLY A 164 -11.62 20.96 5.93
C GLY A 164 -11.10 20.17 4.73
N GLY A 165 -10.86 18.87 4.90
CA GLY A 165 -10.41 17.97 3.86
C GLY A 165 -11.52 17.61 2.88
N GLN A 166 -11.12 17.38 1.62
CA GLN A 166 -12.00 16.85 0.58
C GLN A 166 -11.91 15.32 0.53
N PHE A 167 -13.02 14.69 0.15
CA PHE A 167 -13.15 13.25 -0.11
C PHE A 167 -13.53 13.06 -1.56
N LEU A 168 -12.84 12.15 -2.22
CA LEU A 168 -13.17 11.73 -3.58
C LEU A 168 -13.63 10.28 -3.49
N ILE A 169 -14.94 10.08 -3.55
CA ILE A 169 -15.51 8.75 -3.68
C ILE A 169 -15.52 8.41 -5.16
N LYS A 170 -14.99 7.24 -5.53
CA LYS A 170 -15.30 6.70 -6.84
C LYS A 170 -16.78 6.37 -6.82
N ALA A 171 -17.58 7.03 -7.65
CA ALA A 171 -18.88 6.48 -8.00
C ALA A 171 -18.60 5.12 -8.64
N VAL A 172 -18.86 4.04 -7.89
CA VAL A 172 -18.95 2.72 -8.49
C VAL A 172 -20.30 2.72 -9.17
N ASP A 173 -20.33 2.86 -10.50
CA ASP A 173 -21.52 2.48 -11.26
C ASP A 173 -21.82 1.03 -10.87
N ARG A 174 -22.89 0.85 -10.09
CA ARG A 174 -23.38 -0.46 -9.65
C ARG A 174 -24.19 -1.09 -10.77
#